data_AF-A0A2E2DZS0-F1
#
_entry.id   AF-A0A2E2DZS0-F1
#
_cell.length_a   1.000
_cell.length_b   1.000
_cell.length_c   1.000
_cell.angle_alpha   90.00
_cell.angle_beta   90.00
_cell.angle_gamma   90.00
#
_symmetry.space_group_name_H-M   'P 1'
#
loop_
_entity.id
_entity.type
_entity.pdbx_description
1 polymer ?
#
loop_
_entity_poly.entity_id
_entity_poly.type
_entity_poly.pdbx_seq_one_letter_code
_entity_poly.pdbx_strand_id
1 'polypeptide(L)'
;MITTAQIRAGRSLLNIKQSELAKAAGVSLATLNNIERGIGDPRASTLEALERALFQAGVETETDGSTETVRLHRLARPSAYETYHASQRILESLSRDSLLKVQHILFFTRRDHALRDAEDAVKLCLLLEGRVRTVLFDQVSFTFSNGGRAAETSGILLAAFALHGDKLSMLDRPIEDTTLAPLADAVERLKQTPWQPLSHPKMLIDTFDDWDEKLERYGSRTGHPLGDLVRLVGPGQVVPALNKPV
;
A
#
# COMPACT_ATOMS: atom_id res chain seq x y z
N MET A 1 -19.52 -18.63 -1.57
CA MET A 1 -19.40 -18.25 -3.00
C MET A 1 -20.24 -17.02 -3.20
N ILE A 2 -19.64 -15.92 -3.68
CA ILE A 2 -20.32 -14.64 -3.90
C ILE A 2 -21.47 -14.75 -4.91
N THR A 3 -22.58 -14.03 -4.67
CA THR A 3 -23.74 -13.99 -5.57
C THR A 3 -23.71 -12.79 -6.53
N THR A 4 -24.48 -12.87 -7.63
CA THR A 4 -24.66 -11.74 -8.57
C THR A 4 -25.23 -10.48 -7.88
N ALA A 5 -26.09 -10.64 -6.88
CA ALA A 5 -26.61 -9.52 -6.11
C ALA A 5 -25.51 -8.85 -5.28
N GLN A 6 -24.69 -9.66 -4.58
CA GLN A 6 -23.55 -9.17 -3.79
C GLN A 6 -22.49 -8.49 -4.66
N ILE A 7 -22.19 -9.01 -5.85
CA ILE A 7 -21.26 -8.36 -6.80
C ILE A 7 -21.74 -6.94 -7.15
N ARG A 8 -23.01 -6.80 -7.55
CA ARG A 8 -23.60 -5.50 -7.91
C ARG A 8 -23.63 -4.54 -6.73
N ALA A 9 -24.01 -5.03 -5.55
CA ALA A 9 -24.07 -4.23 -4.33
C ALA A 9 -22.67 -3.75 -3.90
N GLY A 10 -21.68 -4.65 -3.88
CA GLY A 10 -20.28 -4.31 -3.57
C GLY A 10 -19.72 -3.25 -4.52
N ARG A 11 -19.99 -3.41 -5.82
CA ARG A 11 -19.60 -2.44 -6.84
C ARG A 11 -20.26 -1.07 -6.63
N SER A 12 -21.52 -1.06 -6.20
CA SER A 12 -22.25 0.17 -5.84
C SER A 12 -21.66 0.86 -4.62
N LEU A 13 -21.33 0.12 -3.55
CA LEU A 13 -20.69 0.67 -2.35
C LEU A 13 -19.35 1.35 -2.64
N LEU A 14 -18.58 0.81 -3.60
CA LEU A 14 -17.31 1.38 -4.06
C LEU A 14 -17.48 2.50 -5.09
N ASN A 15 -18.68 2.68 -5.65
CA ASN A 15 -18.98 3.60 -6.74
C ASN A 15 -18.05 3.44 -7.96
N ILE A 16 -17.86 2.20 -8.41
CA ILE A 16 -16.98 1.86 -9.56
C ILE A 16 -17.77 1.28 -10.73
N LYS A 17 -17.19 1.37 -11.93
CA LYS A 17 -17.75 0.77 -13.15
C LYS A 17 -17.50 -0.73 -13.22
N GLN A 18 -18.32 -1.47 -13.97
CA GLN A 18 -18.08 -2.89 -14.28
C GLN A 18 -16.66 -3.10 -14.85
N SER A 19 -16.22 -2.21 -15.75
CA SER A 19 -14.90 -2.29 -16.36
C SER A 19 -13.74 -2.18 -15.36
N GLU A 20 -13.94 -1.48 -14.24
CA GLU A 20 -12.91 -1.35 -13.21
C GLU A 20 -12.81 -2.63 -12.38
N LEU A 21 -13.96 -3.19 -11.96
CA LEU A 21 -13.99 -4.47 -11.26
C LEU A 21 -13.44 -5.61 -12.14
N ALA A 22 -13.81 -5.64 -13.44
CA ALA A 22 -13.33 -6.64 -14.37
C ALA A 22 -11.79 -6.62 -14.50
N LYS A 23 -11.21 -5.44 -14.66
CA LYS A 23 -9.74 -5.27 -14.70
C LYS A 23 -9.08 -5.71 -13.39
N ALA A 24 -9.59 -5.25 -12.25
CA ALA A 24 -9.04 -5.60 -10.95
C ALA A 24 -9.10 -7.11 -10.66
N ALA A 25 -10.14 -7.80 -11.14
CA ALA A 25 -10.30 -9.24 -11.00
C ALA A 25 -9.60 -10.06 -12.10
N GLY A 26 -9.00 -9.43 -13.12
CA GLY A 26 -8.36 -10.12 -14.24
C GLY A 26 -9.34 -10.89 -15.13
N VAL A 27 -10.61 -10.44 -15.22
CA VAL A 27 -11.66 -11.07 -16.04
C VAL A 27 -12.09 -10.15 -17.18
N SER A 28 -12.67 -10.72 -18.25
CA SER A 28 -13.17 -9.89 -19.35
C SER A 28 -14.43 -9.10 -18.92
N LEU A 29 -14.60 -7.89 -19.47
CA LEU A 29 -15.81 -7.10 -19.22
C LEU A 29 -17.08 -7.84 -19.66
N ALA A 30 -17.04 -8.57 -20.79
CA ALA A 30 -18.15 -9.37 -21.27
C ALA A 30 -18.53 -10.48 -20.28
N THR A 31 -17.53 -11.14 -19.68
CA THR A 31 -17.73 -12.15 -18.64
C THR A 31 -18.46 -11.54 -17.44
N LEU A 32 -17.96 -10.42 -16.89
CA LEU A 32 -18.62 -9.76 -15.76
C LEU A 32 -20.05 -9.29 -16.11
N ASN A 33 -20.28 -8.79 -17.33
CA ASN A 33 -21.60 -8.37 -17.78
C ASN A 33 -22.60 -9.54 -17.80
N ASN A 34 -22.19 -10.70 -18.33
CA ASN A 34 -23.02 -11.91 -18.35
C ASN A 34 -23.32 -12.39 -16.93
N ILE A 35 -22.32 -12.41 -16.04
CA ILE A 35 -22.49 -12.76 -14.62
C ILE A 35 -23.52 -11.85 -13.95
N GLU A 36 -23.40 -10.53 -14.13
CA GLU A 36 -24.32 -9.57 -13.51
C GLU A 36 -25.75 -9.65 -14.07
N ARG A 37 -25.92 -10.23 -15.26
CA ARG A 37 -27.23 -10.50 -15.90
C ARG A 37 -27.77 -11.91 -15.62
N GLY A 38 -27.02 -12.76 -14.91
CA GLY A 38 -27.40 -14.16 -14.67
C GLY A 38 -27.36 -15.03 -15.93
N ILE A 39 -26.50 -14.69 -16.91
CA ILE A 39 -26.38 -15.42 -18.16
C ILE A 39 -25.23 -16.44 -18.05
N GLY A 40 -25.56 -17.72 -18.25
CA GLY A 40 -24.60 -18.83 -18.22
C GLY A 40 -24.24 -19.26 -16.80
N ASP A 41 -23.26 -20.17 -16.69
CA ASP A 41 -22.74 -20.69 -15.42
C ASP A 41 -21.29 -20.22 -15.21
N PRO A 42 -21.03 -19.26 -14.30
CA PRO A 42 -19.70 -18.74 -14.06
C PRO A 42 -18.80 -19.77 -13.39
N ARG A 43 -17.54 -19.88 -13.85
CA ARG A 43 -16.55 -20.74 -13.18
C ARG A 43 -16.31 -20.26 -11.74
N ALA A 44 -16.14 -21.19 -10.81
CA ALA A 44 -15.82 -20.88 -9.41
C ALA A 44 -14.61 -19.93 -9.29
N SER A 45 -13.54 -20.18 -10.06
CA SER A 45 -12.34 -19.34 -10.07
C SER A 45 -12.60 -17.89 -10.52
N THR A 46 -13.61 -17.66 -11.36
CA THR A 46 -14.00 -16.31 -11.79
C THR A 46 -14.70 -15.57 -10.65
N LEU A 47 -15.56 -16.26 -9.91
CA LEU A 47 -16.26 -15.70 -8.76
C LEU A 47 -15.31 -15.41 -7.60
N GLU A 48 -14.35 -16.32 -7.34
CA GLU A 48 -13.28 -16.10 -6.36
C GLU A 48 -12.40 -14.88 -6.71
N ALA A 49 -12.11 -14.67 -7.99
CA ALA A 49 -11.32 -13.50 -8.42
C ALA A 49 -12.09 -12.18 -8.20
N LEU A 50 -13.40 -12.17 -8.47
CA LEU A 50 -14.27 -11.02 -8.22
C LEU A 50 -14.43 -10.74 -6.72
N GLU A 51 -14.67 -11.78 -5.92
CA GLU A 51 -14.78 -11.70 -4.46
C GLU A 51 -13.47 -11.15 -3.86
N ARG A 52 -12.31 -11.66 -4.32
CA ARG A 52 -10.99 -11.18 -3.88
C ARG A 52 -10.78 -9.72 -4.25
N ALA A 53 -11.11 -9.30 -5.47
CA ALA A 53 -10.95 -7.91 -5.90
C ALA A 53 -11.80 -6.95 -5.03
N LEU A 54 -13.05 -7.31 -4.76
CA LEU A 54 -13.94 -6.58 -3.85
C LEU A 54 -13.39 -6.55 -2.42
N PHE A 55 -12.91 -7.68 -1.91
CA PHE A 55 -12.32 -7.79 -0.58
C PHE A 55 -11.09 -6.89 -0.40
N GLN A 56 -10.19 -6.84 -1.38
CA GLN A 56 -9.05 -5.93 -1.34
C GLN A 56 -9.47 -4.45 -1.39
N ALA A 57 -10.63 -4.15 -1.96
CA ALA A 57 -11.22 -2.81 -1.92
C ALA A 57 -11.95 -2.49 -0.60
N GLY A 58 -12.11 -3.48 0.30
CA GLY A 58 -12.75 -3.35 1.61
C GLY A 58 -14.20 -3.81 1.64
N VAL A 59 -14.68 -4.44 0.57
CA VAL A 59 -16.02 -5.03 0.54
C VAL A 59 -15.96 -6.48 1.00
N GLU A 60 -16.66 -6.77 2.07
CA GLU A 60 -16.85 -8.12 2.60
C GLU A 60 -18.27 -8.60 2.25
N THR A 61 -18.39 -9.86 1.85
CA THR A 61 -19.66 -10.49 1.51
C THR A 61 -19.89 -11.70 2.38
N GLU A 62 -21.11 -11.89 2.85
CA GLU A 62 -21.50 -13.00 3.70
C GLU A 62 -22.86 -13.51 3.27
N THR A 63 -23.05 -14.83 3.30
CA THR A 63 -24.34 -15.47 3.04
C THR A 63 -24.59 -16.45 4.18
N ASP A 64 -25.70 -16.26 4.88
CA ASP A 64 -26.23 -17.23 5.84
C ASP A 64 -27.48 -17.92 5.26
N GLY A 65 -28.05 -18.88 5.99
CA GLY A 65 -29.22 -19.65 5.53
C GLY A 65 -30.49 -18.82 5.27
N SER A 66 -30.48 -17.52 5.58
CA SER A 66 -31.62 -16.60 5.50
C SER A 66 -31.29 -15.22 4.92
N THR A 67 -30.03 -14.80 4.90
CA THR A 67 -29.61 -13.45 4.48
C THR A 67 -28.38 -13.45 3.57
N GLU A 68 -28.29 -12.43 2.71
CA GLU A 68 -27.08 -12.06 2.00
C GLU A 68 -26.66 -10.65 2.44
N THR A 69 -25.42 -10.52 2.91
CA THR A 69 -24.87 -9.26 3.42
C THR A 69 -23.70 -8.79 2.56
N VAL A 70 -23.61 -7.46 2.39
CA VAL A 70 -22.44 -6.77 1.81
C VAL A 70 -22.05 -5.63 2.74
N ARG A 71 -20.81 -5.64 3.24
CA ARG A 71 -20.28 -4.64 4.18
C ARG A 71 -19.06 -3.95 3.58
N LEU A 72 -19.00 -2.63 3.73
CA LEU A 72 -17.84 -1.84 3.35
C LEU A 72 -17.05 -1.41 4.59
N HIS A 73 -15.81 -1.89 4.68
CA HIS A 73 -14.84 -1.47 5.68
C HIS A 73 -14.10 -0.21 5.22
N ARG A 74 -14.57 0.96 5.67
CA ARG A 74 -13.97 2.27 5.32
C ARG A 74 -12.58 2.48 5.91
N LEU A 75 -12.29 1.85 7.04
CA LEU A 75 -10.97 1.88 7.68
C LEU A 75 -10.44 0.46 7.76
N ALA A 76 -9.13 0.29 7.55
CA ALA A 76 -8.46 -0.97 7.79
C ALA A 76 -7.05 -0.77 8.34
N ARG A 77 -6.63 -1.66 9.24
CA ARG A 77 -5.27 -1.78 9.75
C ARG A 77 -4.82 -3.22 9.57
N PRO A 78 -4.18 -3.56 8.43
CA PRO A 78 -3.76 -4.92 8.16
C PRO A 78 -2.73 -5.38 9.20
N SER A 79 -3.01 -6.51 9.84
CA SER A 79 -2.07 -7.21 10.74
C SER A 79 -1.01 -7.97 9.93
N ALA A 80 -0.31 -7.26 9.05
CA ALA A 80 0.77 -7.85 8.27
C ALA A 80 2.08 -7.69 9.06
N TYR A 81 2.24 -8.50 10.11
CA TYR A 81 3.46 -8.50 10.92
C TYR A 81 4.69 -8.91 10.10
N GLU A 82 4.48 -9.76 9.08
CA GLU A 82 5.52 -10.12 8.12
C GLU A 82 5.65 -9.06 7.02
N THR A 83 6.84 -8.46 6.95
CA THR A 83 7.15 -7.35 6.04
C THR A 83 6.92 -7.71 4.57
N TYR A 84 7.20 -8.95 4.17
CA TYR A 84 6.96 -9.43 2.81
C TYR A 84 5.49 -9.31 2.42
N HIS A 85 4.58 -9.90 3.21
CA HIS A 85 3.15 -9.84 2.93
C HIS A 85 2.58 -8.43 3.02
N ALA A 86 3.09 -7.61 3.94
CA ALA A 86 2.73 -6.21 4.01
C ALA A 86 3.12 -5.47 2.71
N SER A 87 4.35 -5.67 2.24
CA SER A 87 4.86 -5.04 1.02
C SER A 87 4.03 -5.45 -0.20
N GLN A 88 3.66 -6.72 -0.33
CA GLN A 88 2.79 -7.19 -1.42
C GLN A 88 1.43 -6.48 -1.40
N ARG A 89 0.77 -6.40 -0.23
CA ARG A 89 -0.52 -5.72 -0.11
C ARG A 89 -0.43 -4.23 -0.43
N ILE A 90 0.67 -3.58 -0.05
CA ILE A 90 0.90 -2.18 -0.40
C ILE A 90 1.08 -2.04 -1.91
N LEU A 91 1.95 -2.85 -2.53
CA LEU A 91 2.19 -2.82 -3.97
C LEU A 91 0.91 -3.08 -4.78
N GLU A 92 0.10 -4.04 -4.35
CA GLU A 92 -1.24 -4.29 -4.92
C GLU A 92 -2.14 -3.06 -4.78
N SER A 93 -2.14 -2.42 -3.60
CA SER A 93 -2.95 -1.21 -3.34
C SER A 93 -2.53 -0.03 -4.20
N LEU A 94 -1.22 0.09 -4.51
CA LEU A 94 -0.63 1.13 -5.35
C LEU A 94 -0.76 0.86 -6.85
N SER A 95 -1.08 -0.37 -7.25
CA SER A 95 -1.21 -0.75 -8.65
C SER A 95 -2.28 0.06 -9.40
N ARG A 96 -2.12 0.21 -10.72
CA ARG A 96 -3.05 1.00 -11.56
C ARG A 96 -4.48 0.43 -11.57
N ASP A 97 -4.60 -0.90 -11.45
CA ASP A 97 -5.87 -1.62 -11.48
C ASP A 97 -6.51 -1.77 -10.11
N SER A 98 -5.85 -1.29 -9.04
CA SER A 98 -6.40 -1.26 -7.67
C SER A 98 -7.76 -0.57 -7.62
N LEU A 99 -8.69 -1.15 -6.86
CA LEU A 99 -10.00 -0.58 -6.57
C LEU A 99 -9.98 0.42 -5.40
N LEU A 100 -8.88 0.50 -4.63
CA LEU A 100 -8.73 1.48 -3.54
C LEU A 100 -8.75 2.93 -4.07
N LYS A 101 -8.32 3.15 -5.32
CA LYS A 101 -8.23 4.46 -5.99
C LYS A 101 -7.58 5.52 -5.09
N VAL A 102 -6.27 5.37 -4.90
CA VAL A 102 -5.44 6.22 -4.04
C VAL A 102 -5.51 7.70 -4.47
N GLN A 103 -5.82 8.55 -3.49
CA GLN A 103 -5.85 10.01 -3.57
C GLN A 103 -4.63 10.63 -2.88
N HIS A 104 -4.22 10.11 -1.72
CA HIS A 104 -3.00 10.53 -1.03
C HIS A 104 -2.26 9.31 -0.45
N ILE A 105 -0.94 9.40 -0.44
CA ILE A 105 -0.04 8.47 0.24
C ILE A 105 0.74 9.27 1.27
N LEU A 106 0.46 9.02 2.54
CA LEU A 106 1.05 9.77 3.65
C LEU A 106 2.08 8.88 4.34
N PHE A 107 3.37 9.20 4.16
CA PHE A 107 4.48 8.48 4.76
C PHE A 107 4.89 9.11 6.08
N PHE A 108 5.02 8.31 7.13
CA PHE A 108 5.51 8.80 8.41
C PHE A 108 6.37 7.76 9.07
N THR A 109 7.16 8.18 10.04
CA THR A 109 7.92 7.27 10.87
C THR A 109 7.33 7.22 12.26
N ARG A 110 7.29 6.02 12.83
CA ARG A 110 6.71 5.75 14.14
C ARG A 110 7.80 5.19 15.04
N ARG A 111 7.91 5.72 16.25
CA ARG A 111 8.75 5.11 17.28
C ARG A 111 7.97 3.98 17.97
N ASP A 112 8.51 2.77 17.91
CA ASP A 112 7.94 1.60 18.56
C ASP A 112 8.15 1.68 20.07
N HIS A 113 7.05 1.68 20.82
CA HIS A 113 7.08 1.83 22.27
C HIS A 113 7.76 0.64 22.97
N ALA A 114 7.75 -0.56 22.37
CA ALA A 114 8.34 -1.76 22.97
C ALA A 114 9.87 -1.82 22.78
N LEU A 115 10.43 -1.07 21.83
CA LEU A 115 11.83 -1.13 21.44
C LEU A 115 12.63 0.10 21.92
N ARG A 116 12.32 0.61 23.13
CA ARG A 116 12.98 1.81 23.69
C ARG A 116 14.50 1.70 23.57
N ASP A 117 15.09 2.60 22.78
CA ASP A 117 16.53 2.75 22.51
C ASP A 117 17.18 1.71 21.57
N ALA A 118 16.41 0.84 20.90
CA ALA A 118 16.94 -0.01 19.84
C ALA A 118 17.24 0.80 18.57
N GLU A 119 18.28 0.39 17.82
CA GLU A 119 18.64 0.98 16.51
C GLU A 119 17.46 0.94 15.52
N ASP A 120 16.64 -0.12 15.59
CA ASP A 120 15.44 -0.33 14.76
C ASP A 120 14.13 0.18 15.40
N ALA A 121 14.21 1.05 16.42
CA ALA A 121 13.03 1.52 17.13
C ALA A 121 12.11 2.40 16.26
N VAL A 122 12.64 3.00 15.19
CA VAL A 122 11.87 3.85 14.28
C VAL A 122 11.51 3.06 13.03
N LYS A 123 10.22 2.98 12.73
CA LYS A 123 9.66 2.19 11.63
C LYS A 123 8.99 3.09 10.61
N LEU A 124 9.23 2.85 9.33
CA LEU A 124 8.48 3.49 8.27
C LEU A 124 7.05 2.94 8.26
N CYS A 125 6.08 3.84 8.22
CA CYS A 125 4.66 3.58 8.19
C CYS A 125 4.02 4.40 7.06
N LEU A 126 2.82 4.01 6.66
CA LEU A 126 2.08 4.74 5.65
C LEU A 126 0.56 4.64 5.84
N LEU A 127 -0.11 5.75 5.54
CA LEU A 127 -1.55 5.83 5.41
C LEU A 127 -1.91 5.99 3.93
N LEU A 128 -2.64 5.01 3.38
CA LEU A 128 -3.20 5.10 2.05
C LEU A 128 -4.62 5.65 2.15
N GLU A 129 -4.82 6.86 1.62
CA GLU A 129 -6.14 7.44 1.49
C GLU A 129 -6.69 7.19 0.09
N GLY A 130 -7.65 6.28 -0.01
CA GLY A 130 -8.45 6.07 -1.19
C GLY A 130 -9.75 6.88 -1.16
N ARG A 131 -10.49 6.86 -2.26
CA ARG A 131 -11.78 7.58 -2.39
C ARG A 131 -12.83 7.14 -1.36
N VAL A 132 -12.86 5.85 -1.04
CA VAL A 132 -13.92 5.21 -0.23
C VAL A 132 -13.37 4.54 1.03
N ARG A 133 -12.07 4.19 1.01
CA ARG A 133 -11.40 3.44 2.05
C ARG A 133 -10.05 4.05 2.37
N THR A 134 -9.69 4.03 3.65
CA THR A 134 -8.38 4.38 4.17
C THR A 134 -7.73 3.14 4.78
N VAL A 135 -6.45 2.90 4.47
CA VAL A 135 -5.70 1.75 4.96
C VAL A 135 -4.43 2.22 5.66
N LEU A 136 -4.28 1.86 6.94
CA LEU A 136 -3.15 2.22 7.78
C LEU A 136 -2.20 1.03 7.93
N PHE A 137 -0.97 1.19 7.45
CA PHE A 137 0.12 0.24 7.62
C PHE A 137 1.10 0.77 8.67
N ASP A 138 0.77 0.59 9.95
CA ASP A 138 1.57 1.07 11.09
C ASP A 138 2.10 -0.04 12.01
N GLN A 139 1.66 -1.28 11.80
CA GLN A 139 2.09 -2.46 12.55
C GLN A 139 3.29 -3.19 11.92
N VAL A 140 3.68 -2.80 10.71
CA VAL A 140 4.74 -3.45 9.92
C VAL A 140 6.11 -2.91 10.32
N SER A 141 7.15 -3.73 10.18
CA SER A 141 8.54 -3.34 10.45
C SER A 141 9.30 -2.99 9.16
N PHE A 142 8.91 -1.91 8.47
CA PHE A 142 9.70 -1.38 7.35
C PHE A 142 10.89 -0.57 7.88
N THR A 143 12.11 -1.06 7.64
CA THR A 143 13.38 -0.45 8.06
C THR A 143 14.45 -0.71 7.00
N PHE A 144 15.64 -0.12 7.14
CA PHE A 144 16.81 -0.39 6.30
C PHE A 144 17.89 -1.24 7.01
N SER A 145 17.52 -1.94 8.09
CA SER A 145 18.47 -2.61 8.99
C SER A 145 19.16 -3.84 8.41
N ASN A 146 18.61 -4.40 7.34
CA ASN A 146 19.30 -5.40 6.52
C ASN A 146 18.85 -5.31 5.06
N GLY A 147 19.55 -6.02 4.17
CA GLY A 147 19.31 -5.94 2.72
C GLY A 147 17.90 -6.38 2.30
N GLY A 148 17.28 -7.34 2.99
CA GLY A 148 15.92 -7.77 2.68
C GLY A 148 14.90 -6.68 2.99
N ARG A 149 14.93 -6.13 4.21
CA ARG A 149 14.04 -5.03 4.62
C ARG A 149 14.28 -3.75 3.82
N ALA A 150 15.54 -3.45 3.49
CA ALA A 150 15.91 -2.34 2.63
C ALA A 150 15.29 -2.49 1.23
N ALA A 151 15.32 -3.69 0.64
CA ALA A 151 14.71 -3.97 -0.66
C ALA A 151 13.18 -3.81 -0.63
N GLU A 152 12.51 -4.34 0.39
CA GLU A 152 11.06 -4.21 0.57
C GLU A 152 10.63 -2.74 0.71
N THR A 153 11.31 -2.01 1.60
CA THR A 153 11.07 -0.59 1.85
C THR A 153 11.31 0.24 0.59
N SER A 154 12.42 -0.03 -0.11
CA SER A 154 12.76 0.66 -1.37
C SER A 154 11.76 0.35 -2.49
N GLY A 155 11.25 -0.87 -2.56
CA GLY A 155 10.26 -1.28 -3.56
C GLY A 155 8.92 -0.54 -3.39
N ILE A 156 8.48 -0.34 -2.14
CA ILE A 156 7.28 0.44 -1.83
C ILE A 156 7.48 1.91 -2.27
N LEU A 157 8.61 2.51 -1.91
CA LEU A 157 8.91 3.89 -2.29
C LEU A 157 9.00 4.02 -3.81
N LEU A 158 9.70 3.10 -4.49
CA LEU A 158 9.77 3.06 -5.95
C LEU A 158 8.38 3.04 -6.59
N ALA A 159 7.49 2.15 -6.14
CA ALA A 159 6.13 2.07 -6.67
C ALA A 159 5.32 3.35 -6.39
N ALA A 160 5.44 3.92 -5.19
CA ALA A 160 4.75 5.15 -4.83
C ALA A 160 5.19 6.33 -5.69
N PHE A 161 6.50 6.54 -5.87
CA PHE A 161 7.04 7.60 -6.73
C PHE A 161 6.69 7.38 -8.20
N ALA A 162 6.78 6.14 -8.70
CA ALA A 162 6.54 5.84 -10.11
C ALA A 162 5.07 6.01 -10.53
N LEU A 163 4.14 5.74 -9.63
CA LEU A 163 2.70 5.67 -9.95
C LEU A 163 1.89 6.83 -9.37
N HIS A 164 2.38 7.49 -8.31
CA HIS A 164 1.62 8.47 -7.52
C HIS A 164 2.49 9.63 -7.02
N GLY A 165 3.57 9.99 -7.73
CA GLY A 165 4.52 11.02 -7.29
C GLY A 165 3.90 12.39 -6.97
N ASP A 166 2.76 12.72 -7.55
CA ASP A 166 1.98 13.95 -7.31
C ASP A 166 1.08 13.89 -6.05
N LYS A 167 1.04 12.75 -5.36
CA LYS A 167 0.14 12.47 -4.22
C LYS A 167 0.88 12.08 -2.94
N LEU A 168 2.20 12.27 -2.92
CA LEU A 168 3.04 11.85 -1.81
C LEU A 168 3.21 12.98 -0.81
N SER A 169 2.97 12.67 0.46
CA SER A 169 3.26 13.57 1.57
C SER A 169 3.97 12.82 2.69
N MET A 170 4.64 13.56 3.57
CA MET A 170 5.37 13.00 4.70
C MET A 170 5.33 13.86 5.97
N LEU A 171 5.75 13.25 7.09
CA LEU A 171 6.15 13.94 8.32
C LEU A 171 7.67 13.91 8.46
N ASP A 172 8.27 15.05 8.79
CA ASP A 172 9.72 15.27 8.90
C ASP A 172 10.35 14.76 10.20
N ARG A 173 9.54 14.19 11.10
CA ARG A 173 9.99 13.63 12.37
C ARG A 173 9.19 12.41 12.77
N PRO A 174 9.80 11.45 13.50
CA PRO A 174 9.07 10.33 14.07
C PRO A 174 7.98 10.78 15.03
N ILE A 175 6.83 10.11 14.97
CA ILE A 175 5.70 10.31 15.88
C ILE A 175 5.60 9.19 16.92
N GLU A 176 4.75 9.41 17.91
CA GLU A 176 4.41 8.42 18.93
C GLU A 176 3.75 7.18 18.33
N ASP A 177 3.77 6.10 19.11
CA ASP A 177 3.29 4.79 18.69
C ASP A 177 1.78 4.77 18.41
N THR A 178 1.40 4.89 17.14
CA THR A 178 0.01 4.84 16.67
C THR A 178 -0.69 3.52 16.94
N THR A 179 0.05 2.44 17.23
CA THR A 179 -0.53 1.11 17.48
C THR A 179 -1.17 1.00 18.87
N LEU A 180 -0.84 1.93 19.78
CA LEU A 180 -1.42 2.01 21.13
C LEU A 180 -2.86 2.57 21.14
N ALA A 181 -3.29 3.17 20.03
CA ALA A 181 -4.64 3.73 19.89
C ALA A 181 -5.54 2.81 19.02
N PRO A 182 -6.86 2.81 19.26
CA PRO A 182 -7.83 2.26 18.33
C PRO A 182 -7.63 2.83 16.91
N LEU A 183 -7.97 2.03 15.89
CA LEU A 183 -7.74 2.38 14.49
C LEU A 183 -8.37 3.74 14.09
N ALA A 184 -9.62 3.97 14.50
CA ALA A 184 -10.33 5.20 14.17
C ALA A 184 -9.59 6.43 14.72
N ASP A 185 -9.24 6.40 16.00
CA ASP A 185 -8.52 7.48 16.69
C ASP A 185 -7.14 7.73 16.09
N ALA A 186 -6.40 6.67 15.75
CA ALA A 186 -5.09 6.79 15.12
C ALA A 186 -5.19 7.47 13.75
N VAL A 187 -6.17 7.08 12.92
CA VAL A 187 -6.40 7.67 11.61
C VAL A 187 -6.85 9.12 11.73
N GLU A 188 -7.72 9.45 12.68
CA GLU A 188 -8.18 10.82 12.91
C GLU A 188 -7.02 11.75 13.26
N ARG A 189 -6.15 11.33 14.20
CA ARG A 189 -4.95 12.09 14.56
C ARG A 189 -4.01 12.30 13.36
N LEU A 190 -3.76 11.24 12.60
CA LEU A 190 -2.92 11.33 11.39
C LEU A 190 -3.50 12.32 10.37
N LYS A 191 -4.81 12.34 10.15
CA LYS A 191 -5.46 13.27 9.21
C LYS A 191 -5.39 14.74 9.66
N GLN A 192 -5.26 14.99 10.96
CA GLN A 192 -5.11 16.35 11.51
C GLN A 192 -3.65 16.83 11.54
N THR A 193 -2.70 16.00 11.11
CA THR A 193 -1.27 16.34 11.15
C THR A 193 -0.89 17.26 9.97
N PRO A 194 0.04 18.23 10.17
CA PRO A 194 0.52 19.06 9.08
C PRO A 194 1.49 18.30 8.15
N TRP A 195 0.93 17.65 7.13
CA TRP A 195 1.69 16.92 6.12
C TRP A 195 2.46 17.85 5.17
N GLN A 196 3.70 17.48 4.84
CA GLN A 196 4.55 18.18 3.87
C GLN A 196 4.65 17.37 2.57
N PRO A 197 4.74 18.00 1.39
CA PRO A 197 4.96 17.26 0.14
C PRO A 197 6.26 16.44 0.18
N LEU A 198 6.20 15.18 -0.25
CA LEU A 198 7.37 14.32 -0.38
C LEU A 198 7.90 14.38 -1.82
N SER A 199 8.84 15.30 -2.07
CA SER A 199 9.40 15.51 -3.41
C SER A 199 10.61 14.62 -3.71
N HIS A 200 11.30 14.10 -2.68
CA HIS A 200 12.46 13.23 -2.84
C HIS A 200 12.56 12.20 -1.71
N PRO A 201 12.89 10.92 -1.98
CA PRO A 201 12.93 9.86 -0.96
C PRO A 201 13.88 10.14 0.21
N LYS A 202 15.00 10.84 -0.06
CA LYS A 202 15.96 11.31 0.97
C LYS A 202 15.26 12.01 2.14
N MET A 203 14.29 12.89 1.85
CA MET A 203 13.58 13.64 2.90
C MET A 203 12.94 12.72 3.94
N LEU A 204 12.38 11.60 3.49
CA LEU A 204 11.72 10.62 4.35
C LEU A 204 12.73 9.68 5.01
N ILE A 205 13.71 9.19 4.26
CA ILE A 205 14.69 8.22 4.76
C ILE A 205 15.54 8.85 5.86
N ASP A 206 15.98 10.10 5.69
CA ASP A 206 16.76 10.85 6.69
C ASP A 206 16.00 11.08 8.02
N THR A 207 14.69 10.79 8.10
CA THR A 207 13.94 10.84 9.37
C THR A 207 14.15 9.62 10.28
N PHE A 208 14.71 8.52 9.75
CA PHE A 208 14.89 7.29 10.50
C PHE A 208 16.15 6.48 10.16
N ASP A 209 16.86 6.82 9.08
CA ASP A 209 18.12 6.19 8.67
C ASP A 209 18.94 7.17 7.80
N ASP A 210 20.11 6.76 7.31
CA ASP A 210 20.98 7.62 6.48
C ASP A 210 20.84 7.28 4.98
N TRP A 211 20.26 8.19 4.20
CA TRP A 211 20.10 8.02 2.76
C TRP A 211 21.42 7.74 2.04
N ASP A 212 22.46 8.53 2.32
CA ASP A 212 23.72 8.50 1.57
C ASP A 212 24.48 7.18 1.87
N GLU A 213 24.48 6.73 3.12
CA GLU A 213 24.99 5.42 3.52
C GLU A 213 24.25 4.28 2.80
N LYS A 214 22.91 4.33 2.74
CA LYS A 214 22.13 3.26 2.08
C LYS A 214 22.35 3.25 0.57
N LEU A 215 22.55 4.43 -0.05
CA LEU A 215 22.91 4.50 -1.45
C LEU A 215 24.25 3.85 -1.74
N GLU A 216 25.27 4.10 -0.92
CA GLU A 216 26.58 3.45 -1.06
C GLU A 216 26.44 1.93 -0.91
N ARG A 217 25.68 1.49 0.09
CA ARG A 217 25.53 0.07 0.42
C ARG A 217 24.71 -0.73 -0.59
N TYR A 218 23.62 -0.15 -1.13
CA TYR A 218 22.63 -0.86 -1.93
C TYR A 218 22.37 -0.27 -3.32
N GLY A 219 22.66 1.01 -3.56
CA GLY A 219 22.31 1.70 -4.80
C GLY A 219 23.01 1.16 -6.04
N SER A 220 24.21 0.59 -5.90
CA SER A 220 24.97 -0.04 -6.98
C SER A 220 24.66 -1.54 -7.17
N ARG A 221 23.88 -2.15 -6.28
CA ARG A 221 23.56 -3.58 -6.37
C ARG A 221 22.56 -3.83 -7.50
N THR A 222 22.96 -4.65 -8.47
CA THR A 222 22.10 -5.05 -9.59
C THR A 222 20.79 -5.66 -9.08
N GLY A 223 19.66 -5.13 -9.57
CA GLY A 223 18.32 -5.61 -9.22
C GLY A 223 17.80 -5.13 -7.85
N HIS A 224 18.55 -4.30 -7.11
CA HIS A 224 18.05 -3.75 -5.86
C HIS A 224 17.12 -2.54 -6.11
N PRO A 225 15.88 -2.51 -5.55
CA PRO A 225 14.91 -1.46 -5.86
C PRO A 225 15.37 -0.03 -5.52
N LEU A 226 16.30 0.13 -4.57
CA LEU A 226 16.88 1.44 -4.24
C LEU A 226 17.61 2.08 -5.43
N GLY A 227 18.32 1.28 -6.23
CA GLY A 227 19.00 1.79 -7.42
C GLY A 227 18.01 2.29 -8.47
N ASP A 228 16.88 1.59 -8.64
CA ASP A 228 15.81 2.00 -9.55
C ASP A 228 15.06 3.23 -9.03
N LEU A 229 14.86 3.34 -7.71
CA LEU A 229 14.27 4.52 -7.07
C LEU A 229 15.12 5.76 -7.34
N VAL A 230 16.44 5.67 -7.18
CA VAL A 230 17.37 6.78 -7.48
C VAL A 230 17.30 7.18 -8.95
N ARG A 231 17.32 6.21 -9.86
CA ARG A 231 17.21 6.49 -11.31
C ARG A 231 15.91 7.18 -11.66
N LEU A 232 14.80 6.79 -11.02
CA LEU A 232 13.48 7.37 -11.24
C LEU A 232 13.43 8.85 -10.82
N VAL A 233 14.02 9.20 -9.67
CA VAL A 233 13.94 10.57 -9.12
C VAL A 233 15.00 11.53 -9.68
N GLY A 234 15.97 11.02 -10.46
CA GLY A 234 16.86 11.81 -11.31
C GLY A 234 18.16 12.34 -10.64
N PRO A 235 19.11 12.86 -11.45
CA PRO A 235 20.52 12.95 -11.09
C PRO A 235 20.87 14.26 -10.37
N GLY A 236 20.82 14.25 -9.04
CA GLY A 236 21.49 15.23 -8.16
C GLY A 236 22.59 14.62 -7.28
N GLN A 237 22.62 13.29 -7.15
CA GLN A 237 23.66 12.53 -6.47
C GLN A 237 23.96 11.27 -7.28
N VAL A 238 24.59 11.45 -8.43
CA VAL A 238 25.43 10.37 -8.95
C VAL A 238 26.58 10.26 -7.95
N VAL A 239 26.64 9.16 -7.19
CA VAL A 239 27.82 8.78 -6.43
C VAL A 239 29.03 8.96 -7.36
N PRO A 240 30.00 9.84 -7.06
CA PRO A 240 31.11 10.08 -7.96
C PRO A 240 31.87 8.78 -8.20
N ALA A 241 31.76 8.28 -9.44
CA ALA A 241 32.56 7.23 -10.04
C ALA A 241 32.77 5.95 -9.20
N LEU A 242 31.82 5.01 -9.26
CA LEU A 242 32.10 3.57 -9.10
C LEU A 242 32.78 3.00 -10.36
N ASN A 243 33.83 3.68 -10.83
CA ASN A 243 34.79 3.17 -11.80
C ASN A 243 36.15 3.14 -11.09
N LYS A 244 36.36 2.12 -10.27
CA LYS A 244 37.71 1.60 -10.04
C LYS A 244 37.66 0.08 -10.25
N PRO A 245 38.28 -0.41 -11.34
CA PRO A 245 38.59 -1.82 -11.44
C PRO A 245 39.87 -2.06 -10.63
N VAL A 246 39.78 -2.85 -9.56
CA VAL A 246 40.78 -3.87 -9.18
C VAL A 246 40.02 -4.98 -8.45
#